data_AF-A0A9X7CHZ0-F1
#
_entry.id   AF-A0A9X7CHZ0-F1
#
_cell.length_a   1.000
_cell.length_b   1.000
_cell.length_c   1.000
_cell.angle_alpha   90.00
_cell.angle_beta   90.00
_cell.angle_gamma   90.00
#
_symmetry.space_group_name_H-M   'P 1'
#
loop_
_entity.id
_entity.type
_entity.pdbx_description
1 polymer ?
#
loop_
_entity_poly.entity_id
_entity_poly.type
_entity_poly.pdbx_seq_one_letter_code
_entity_poly.pdbx_strand_id
1 'polypeptide(L)'
;MKTTFELDIQKEKYEYTSLIVTGRMGDLASNTVDVHIKNNGESYPLTNLTVFYECVKPDDTAIRDKEGVNIIDAAKGHFTYTFPAEVFSAPGQVKRSFFSIEKDKTFRATTQDFLVISLHDALTGHIESEAYISEFDQALEMVKEHGKEIDEANKRIAELTPYIQKKVDETDTKFKGVVGQIQLRLDGVSKQIDAMDIVKKSGDTMLGALTIDDKGTGAPFVLSNTLGRMRFLPQKESNFWQSGTLDGKAKNLFITGHNDTAMEQVKLKTKELLVEGTVKQGADINWTTLSTTGVENVPDRTLKYKRSGAHVSVMGSIRNPKDVVNFATLPNGFRPVQNIAFPALAYGNTPSVCEVTIDSGGNLFVNGVQSGQTVHIVANFMV
;
A
#
# COMPACT_ATOMS: atom_id res chain seq x y z
N MET A 1 -25.04 79.24 -41.96
CA MET A 1 -24.66 79.91 -40.71
C MET A 1 -24.76 78.86 -39.61
N LYS A 2 -23.68 78.55 -38.89
CA LYS A 2 -23.79 77.71 -37.69
C LYS A 2 -24.39 78.58 -36.59
N THR A 3 -25.52 78.19 -36.03
CA THR A 3 -26.14 78.93 -34.94
C THR A 3 -25.39 78.61 -33.65
N THR A 4 -24.89 79.64 -32.98
CA THR A 4 -24.17 79.49 -31.72
C THR A 4 -25.15 79.54 -30.54
N PHE A 5 -25.07 78.53 -29.69
CA PHE A 5 -25.91 78.31 -28.52
C PHE A 5 -25.05 78.50 -27.29
N GLU A 6 -25.36 79.52 -26.49
CA GLU A 6 -24.78 79.66 -25.15
C GLU A 6 -25.81 79.14 -24.14
N LEU A 7 -25.52 77.97 -23.58
CA LEU A 7 -26.41 77.27 -22.66
C LEU A 7 -25.80 77.23 -21.28
N ASP A 8 -26.61 77.38 -20.24
CA ASP A 8 -26.17 77.41 -18.85
C ASP A 8 -26.84 76.27 -18.07
N ILE A 9 -26.07 75.63 -17.18
CA ILE A 9 -26.62 74.59 -16.30
C ILE A 9 -27.52 75.18 -15.19
N GLN A 10 -27.43 76.48 -14.92
CA GLN A 10 -28.34 77.24 -14.06
C GLN A 10 -29.56 77.75 -14.85
N LYS A 11 -30.62 76.93 -14.85
CA LYS A 11 -31.81 77.09 -15.71
C LYS A 11 -32.65 78.35 -15.49
N GLU A 12 -32.57 78.96 -14.30
CA GLU A 12 -33.51 80.01 -13.87
C GLU A 12 -33.02 81.45 -14.16
N LYS A 13 -31.79 81.63 -14.67
CA LYS A 13 -31.15 82.96 -14.78
C LYS A 13 -31.22 83.64 -16.14
N TYR A 14 -31.60 82.95 -17.22
CA TYR A 14 -31.52 83.49 -18.57
C TYR A 14 -32.86 83.34 -19.31
N GLU A 15 -33.36 84.44 -19.91
CA GLU A 15 -34.62 84.46 -20.66
C GLU A 15 -34.52 83.65 -21.97
N TYR A 16 -35.59 82.90 -22.26
CA TYR A 16 -35.72 81.85 -23.29
C TYR A 16 -35.68 82.31 -24.77
N THR A 17 -35.33 83.57 -25.07
CA THR A 17 -36.05 84.26 -26.14
C THR A 17 -35.41 84.30 -27.54
N SER A 18 -34.41 83.47 -27.87
CA SER A 18 -33.89 83.45 -29.27
C SER A 18 -33.23 82.17 -29.81
N LEU A 19 -33.09 81.08 -29.04
CA LEU A 19 -32.43 79.86 -29.52
C LEU A 19 -33.44 78.90 -30.16
N ILE A 20 -33.52 78.93 -31.49
CA ILE A 20 -34.41 78.07 -32.28
C ILE A 20 -33.57 77.28 -33.30
N VAL A 21 -33.72 75.95 -33.29
CA VAL A 21 -33.29 75.08 -34.39
C VAL A 21 -34.52 74.75 -35.22
N THR A 22 -34.46 74.98 -36.53
CA THR A 22 -35.51 74.56 -37.45
C THR A 22 -34.92 73.59 -38.45
N GLY A 23 -35.43 72.37 -38.46
CA GLY A 23 -35.11 71.36 -39.48
C GLY A 23 -36.38 70.93 -40.21
N ARG A 24 -36.22 70.27 -41.35
CA ARG A 24 -37.31 69.66 -42.10
C ARG A 24 -37.22 68.15 -42.02
N MET A 25 -38.36 67.48 -42.00
CA MET A 25 -38.41 66.03 -42.08
C MET A 25 -37.73 65.55 -43.38
N GLY A 26 -36.81 64.59 -43.26
CA GLY A 26 -35.95 64.13 -44.36
C GLY A 26 -34.59 64.84 -44.44
N ASP A 27 -34.36 65.89 -43.64
CA ASP A 27 -33.01 66.39 -43.39
C ASP A 27 -32.20 65.29 -42.70
N LEU A 28 -31.02 64.99 -43.25
CA LEU A 28 -30.05 64.10 -42.63
C LEU A 28 -29.15 64.93 -41.68
N ALA A 29 -27.83 64.75 -41.77
CA ALA A 29 -26.84 65.44 -40.94
C ALA A 29 -26.58 66.91 -41.36
N SER A 30 -27.62 67.69 -41.70
CA SER A 30 -27.50 69.09 -42.12
C SER A 30 -27.72 70.09 -40.98
N ASN A 31 -28.43 69.69 -39.93
CA ASN A 31 -28.76 70.53 -38.79
C ASN A 31 -27.67 70.40 -37.72
N THR A 32 -26.75 71.36 -37.66
CA THR A 32 -25.66 71.40 -36.68
C THR A 32 -25.67 72.71 -35.92
N VAL A 33 -25.56 72.62 -34.58
CA VAL A 33 -25.38 73.77 -33.68
C VAL A 33 -23.99 73.79 -33.10
N ASP A 34 -23.49 74.99 -32.83
CA ASP A 34 -22.24 75.24 -32.12
C ASP A 34 -22.58 75.62 -30.68
N VAL A 35 -22.15 74.84 -29.69
CA VAL A 35 -22.67 74.91 -28.31
C VAL A 35 -21.55 75.23 -27.33
N HIS A 36 -21.78 76.24 -26.49
CA HIS A 36 -20.94 76.60 -25.36
C HIS A 36 -21.73 76.41 -24.06
N ILE A 37 -21.25 75.54 -23.18
CA ILE A 37 -21.83 75.32 -21.87
C ILE A 37 -21.22 76.26 -20.84
N LYS A 38 -22.08 76.89 -20.06
CA LYS A 38 -21.76 77.80 -18.98
C LYS A 38 -22.34 77.32 -17.65
N ASN A 39 -21.78 77.82 -16.55
CA ASN A 39 -22.34 77.73 -15.21
C ASN A 39 -22.28 79.12 -14.59
N ASN A 40 -23.43 79.75 -14.41
CA ASN A 40 -23.52 81.13 -13.95
C ASN A 40 -22.74 82.11 -14.83
N GLY A 41 -22.76 81.90 -16.15
CA GLY A 41 -22.08 82.74 -17.13
C GLY A 41 -20.60 82.43 -17.37
N GLU A 42 -19.94 81.64 -16.52
CA GLU A 42 -18.56 81.18 -16.74
C GLU A 42 -18.52 79.87 -17.54
N SER A 43 -17.49 79.66 -18.36
CA SER A 43 -17.30 78.42 -19.13
C SER A 43 -17.30 77.18 -18.22
N TYR A 44 -18.05 76.15 -18.62
CA TYR A 44 -18.20 74.91 -17.86
C TYR A 44 -17.39 73.77 -18.51
N PRO A 45 -16.28 73.30 -17.90
CA PRO A 45 -15.46 72.24 -18.48
C PRO A 45 -16.20 70.90 -18.60
N LEU A 46 -16.05 70.23 -19.75
CA LEU A 46 -16.61 68.92 -20.09
C LEU A 46 -15.59 67.78 -19.99
N THR A 47 -14.41 68.02 -19.43
CA THR A 47 -13.36 67.01 -19.28
C THR A 47 -13.85 65.82 -18.45
N ASN A 48 -13.77 64.61 -19.02
CA ASN A 48 -14.29 63.36 -18.43
C ASN A 48 -15.81 63.36 -18.18
N LEU A 49 -16.57 64.19 -18.89
CA LEU A 49 -18.03 64.18 -18.89
C LEU A 49 -18.53 63.75 -20.27
N THR A 50 -19.65 63.05 -20.31
CA THR A 50 -20.34 62.68 -21.54
C THR A 50 -21.53 63.60 -21.73
N VAL A 51 -21.64 64.20 -22.91
CA VAL A 51 -22.80 65.02 -23.28
C VAL A 51 -23.78 64.17 -24.07
N PHE A 52 -25.05 64.27 -23.73
CA PHE A 52 -26.15 63.74 -24.53
C PHE A 52 -27.06 64.89 -24.94
N TYR A 53 -27.56 64.84 -26.15
CA TYR A 53 -28.78 65.53 -26.51
C TYR A 53 -29.97 64.68 -26.09
N GLU A 54 -30.95 65.31 -25.45
CA GLU A 54 -32.19 64.66 -25.05
C GLU A 54 -33.39 65.48 -25.51
N CYS A 55 -34.34 64.81 -26.16
CA CYS A 55 -35.59 65.46 -26.54
C CYS A 55 -36.80 64.53 -26.48
N VAL A 56 -37.97 65.17 -26.42
CA VAL A 56 -39.28 64.51 -26.61
C VAL A 56 -39.95 65.14 -27.80
N LYS A 57 -40.16 64.33 -28.84
CA LYS A 57 -40.73 64.74 -30.11
C LYS A 57 -42.23 65.07 -29.99
N PRO A 58 -42.82 65.71 -31.02
CA PRO A 58 -44.27 65.96 -31.08
C PRO A 58 -45.12 64.69 -30.88
N ASP A 59 -44.66 63.53 -31.35
CA ASP A 59 -45.31 62.21 -31.29
C ASP A 59 -45.12 61.47 -29.95
N ASP A 60 -44.57 62.13 -28.91
CA ASP A 60 -44.27 61.58 -27.58
C ASP A 60 -43.11 60.57 -27.51
N THR A 61 -42.46 60.24 -28.63
CA THR A 61 -41.23 59.43 -28.60
C THR A 61 -40.04 60.28 -28.16
N ALA A 62 -39.12 59.66 -27.43
CA ALA A 62 -37.93 60.32 -26.89
C ALA A 62 -36.68 59.93 -27.68
N ILE A 63 -35.76 60.88 -27.81
CA ILE A 63 -34.43 60.66 -28.37
C ILE A 63 -33.41 61.00 -27.29
N ARG A 64 -32.43 60.12 -27.14
CA ARG A 64 -31.25 60.35 -26.32
C ARG A 64 -30.04 59.97 -27.13
N ASP A 65 -29.26 60.96 -27.52
CA ASP A 65 -28.17 60.79 -28.46
C ASP A 65 -26.86 61.38 -27.94
N LYS A 66 -25.78 60.63 -28.08
CA LYS A 66 -24.40 61.10 -27.83
C LYS A 66 -23.56 61.16 -29.10
N GLU A 67 -23.95 60.42 -30.15
CA GLU A 67 -23.12 60.23 -31.34
C GLU A 67 -23.04 61.51 -32.17
N GLY A 68 -24.06 62.37 -32.11
CA GLY A 68 -24.04 63.69 -32.74
C GLY A 68 -23.11 64.69 -32.07
N VAL A 69 -22.58 64.42 -30.87
CA VAL A 69 -21.70 65.32 -30.13
C VAL A 69 -20.26 65.19 -30.62
N ASN A 70 -19.70 66.30 -31.10
CA ASN A 70 -18.28 66.40 -31.42
C ASN A 70 -17.63 67.51 -30.57
N ILE A 71 -16.86 67.09 -29.56
CA ILE A 71 -16.17 67.99 -28.62
C ILE A 71 -15.06 68.77 -29.34
N ILE A 72 -15.12 70.11 -29.27
CA ILE A 72 -14.13 70.99 -29.91
C ILE A 72 -13.09 71.47 -28.89
N ASP A 73 -13.52 71.96 -27.73
CA ASP A 73 -12.67 72.36 -26.61
C ASP A 73 -13.35 71.97 -25.29
N ALA A 74 -12.98 70.79 -24.77
CA ALA A 74 -13.56 70.24 -23.55
C ALA A 74 -13.32 71.16 -22.34
N ALA A 75 -12.17 71.85 -22.26
CA ALA A 75 -11.83 72.68 -21.11
C ALA A 75 -12.72 73.93 -21.03
N LYS A 76 -13.24 74.40 -22.17
CA LYS A 76 -14.14 75.58 -22.25
C LYS A 76 -15.61 75.24 -22.41
N GLY A 77 -15.96 73.96 -22.41
CA GLY A 77 -17.33 73.50 -22.60
C GLY A 77 -17.86 73.72 -24.01
N HIS A 78 -17.00 73.67 -25.03
CA HIS A 78 -17.34 73.94 -26.42
C HIS A 78 -17.41 72.64 -27.24
N PHE A 79 -18.55 72.41 -27.89
CA PHE A 79 -18.74 71.30 -28.80
C PHE A 79 -19.68 71.71 -29.94
N THR A 80 -19.63 70.98 -31.04
CA THR A 80 -20.68 71.02 -32.05
C THR A 80 -21.61 69.83 -31.86
N TYR A 81 -22.91 70.02 -32.07
CA TYR A 81 -23.87 68.93 -32.08
C TYR A 81 -24.61 68.88 -33.42
N THR A 82 -24.55 67.73 -34.08
CA THR A 82 -25.33 67.45 -35.28
C THR A 82 -26.53 66.60 -34.88
N PHE A 83 -27.72 67.14 -35.11
CA PHE A 83 -28.95 66.43 -34.76
C PHE A 83 -29.13 65.20 -35.67
N PRO A 84 -29.43 64.01 -35.12
CA PRO A 84 -29.73 62.85 -35.92
C PRO A 84 -31.10 63.04 -36.61
N ALA A 85 -31.29 62.38 -37.78
CA ALA A 85 -32.47 62.57 -38.63
C ALA A 85 -33.78 62.25 -37.89
N GLU A 86 -33.69 61.34 -36.93
CA GLU A 86 -34.74 60.90 -36.02
C GLU A 86 -35.36 62.09 -35.27
N VAL A 87 -34.60 63.16 -34.95
CA VAL A 87 -35.13 64.35 -34.24
C VAL A 87 -36.21 65.08 -35.05
N PHE A 88 -36.07 65.10 -36.38
CA PHE A 88 -36.98 65.80 -37.28
C PHE A 88 -38.02 64.86 -37.91
N SER A 89 -38.08 63.59 -37.52
CA SER A 89 -38.98 62.57 -38.07
C SER A 89 -40.48 62.80 -37.83
N ALA A 90 -40.82 63.62 -36.82
CA ALA A 90 -42.20 63.97 -36.48
C ALA A 90 -42.41 65.48 -36.61
N PRO A 91 -43.35 65.95 -37.48
CA PRO A 91 -43.55 67.38 -37.70
C PRO A 91 -44.19 68.06 -36.48
N GLY A 92 -43.79 69.29 -36.23
CA GLY A 92 -44.25 70.10 -35.10
C GLY A 92 -43.12 70.55 -34.19
N GLN A 93 -43.50 71.25 -33.11
CA GLN A 93 -42.57 71.71 -32.10
C GLN A 93 -42.19 70.56 -31.16
N VAL A 94 -40.90 70.31 -31.03
CA VAL A 94 -40.35 69.37 -30.03
C VAL A 94 -40.75 69.85 -28.64
N LYS A 95 -41.34 68.94 -27.86
CA LYS A 95 -41.98 69.26 -26.57
C LYS A 95 -40.96 69.67 -25.50
N ARG A 96 -39.78 69.04 -25.52
CA ARG A 96 -38.64 69.32 -24.63
C ARG A 96 -37.36 69.02 -25.36
N SER A 97 -36.34 69.86 -25.20
CA SER A 97 -35.05 69.72 -25.88
C SER A 97 -33.96 70.40 -25.09
N PHE A 98 -32.98 69.63 -24.62
CA PHE A 98 -31.86 70.11 -23.80
C PHE A 98 -30.63 69.21 -23.98
N PHE A 99 -29.48 69.67 -23.47
CA PHE A 99 -28.32 68.81 -23.31
C PHE A 99 -28.19 68.34 -21.86
N SER A 100 -27.90 67.04 -21.69
CA SER A 100 -27.48 66.47 -20.40
C SER A 100 -25.98 66.21 -20.41
N ILE A 101 -25.37 66.42 -19.25
CA ILE A 101 -23.94 66.26 -19.03
C ILE A 101 -23.82 65.29 -17.87
N GLU A 102 -23.26 64.12 -18.15
CA GLU A 102 -23.22 63.01 -17.21
C GLU A 102 -21.81 62.53 -16.94
N LYS A 103 -21.63 61.92 -15.77
CA LYS A 103 -20.44 61.15 -15.44
C LYS A 103 -20.84 59.84 -14.81
N ASP A 104 -20.58 58.72 -15.49
CA ASP A 104 -20.67 57.36 -14.95
C ASP A 104 -21.95 57.07 -14.12
N LYS A 105 -23.09 57.68 -14.50
CA LYS A 105 -24.38 57.64 -13.76
C LYS A 105 -24.34 58.17 -12.31
N THR A 106 -23.23 58.77 -11.88
CA THR A 106 -23.02 59.33 -10.53
C THR A 106 -23.28 60.83 -10.48
N PHE A 107 -23.21 61.51 -11.62
CA PHE A 107 -23.48 62.93 -11.77
C PHE A 107 -24.31 63.18 -13.01
N ARG A 108 -25.26 64.11 -12.91
CA ARG A 108 -26.05 64.62 -14.03
C ARG A 108 -26.32 66.10 -13.82
N ALA A 109 -25.93 66.91 -14.80
CA ALA A 109 -26.39 68.29 -14.98
C ALA A 109 -27.12 68.40 -16.31
N THR A 110 -28.04 69.36 -16.42
CA THR A 110 -28.75 69.64 -17.67
C THR A 110 -28.80 71.14 -17.92
N THR A 111 -28.79 71.51 -19.20
CA THR A 111 -28.98 72.90 -19.62
C THR A 111 -30.43 73.35 -19.41
N GLN A 112 -30.71 74.62 -19.67
CA GLN A 112 -32.06 75.07 -20.00
C GLN A 112 -32.57 74.41 -21.29
N ASP A 113 -33.90 74.45 -21.47
CA ASP A 113 -34.55 74.01 -22.69
C ASP A 113 -34.35 75.05 -23.82
N PHE A 114 -34.25 74.56 -25.06
CA PHE A 114 -34.24 75.38 -26.28
C PHE A 114 -35.26 74.87 -27.29
N LEU A 115 -35.66 75.72 -28.24
CA LEU A 115 -36.71 75.39 -29.18
C LEU A 115 -36.15 74.59 -30.37
N VAL A 116 -36.81 73.47 -30.68
CA VAL A 116 -36.56 72.72 -31.91
C VAL A 116 -37.89 72.55 -32.65
N ILE A 117 -37.91 72.94 -33.91
CA ILE A 117 -39.09 72.88 -34.78
C ILE A 117 -38.78 71.93 -35.93
N SER A 118 -39.60 70.90 -36.10
CA SER A 118 -39.61 70.06 -37.30
C SER A 118 -40.69 70.52 -38.27
N LEU A 119 -40.29 70.86 -39.49
CA LEU A 119 -41.20 71.23 -40.59
C LEU A 119 -41.60 69.99 -41.39
N HIS A 120 -42.81 70.01 -41.94
CA HIS A 120 -43.27 68.99 -42.89
C HIS A 120 -42.35 68.87 -44.12
N ASP A 121 -42.15 67.67 -44.62
CA ASP A 121 -41.59 67.46 -45.95
C ASP A 121 -42.62 67.82 -47.04
N ALA A 122 -42.20 67.81 -48.30
CA ALA A 122 -43.08 68.15 -49.42
C ALA A 122 -43.95 66.98 -49.92
N LEU A 123 -43.68 65.74 -49.48
CA LEU A 123 -44.17 64.54 -50.16
C LEU A 123 -44.94 63.57 -49.25
N THR A 124 -44.65 63.47 -47.95
CA THR A 124 -45.22 62.44 -47.07
C THR A 124 -45.02 62.77 -45.60
N GLY A 125 -46.03 63.23 -44.88
CA GLY A 125 -45.97 63.70 -43.49
C GLY A 125 -45.56 62.69 -42.38
N HIS A 126 -44.79 61.63 -42.67
CA HIS A 126 -44.33 60.67 -41.68
C HIS A 126 -43.02 59.96 -42.10
N ILE A 127 -41.98 60.07 -41.28
CA ILE A 127 -40.88 59.09 -41.22
C ILE A 127 -41.14 58.26 -39.96
N GLU A 128 -41.22 56.92 -40.09
CA GLU A 128 -41.33 56.04 -38.93
C GLU A 128 -40.11 56.26 -38.02
N SER A 129 -40.35 56.70 -36.79
CA SER A 129 -39.30 56.88 -35.79
C SER A 129 -39.69 56.14 -34.53
N GLU A 130 -39.04 55.01 -34.32
CA GLU A 130 -39.00 54.31 -33.05
C GLU A 130 -38.07 55.05 -32.06
N ALA A 131 -38.10 54.67 -30.78
CA ALA A 131 -37.22 55.25 -29.77
C ALA A 131 -35.75 54.92 -30.09
N TYR A 132 -34.95 55.92 -30.44
CA TYR A 132 -33.53 55.75 -30.80
C TYR A 132 -32.63 55.89 -29.56
N ILE A 133 -31.88 54.82 -29.26
CA ILE A 133 -30.86 54.77 -28.20
C ILE A 133 -29.59 54.14 -28.78
N SER A 134 -28.58 54.96 -29.09
CA SER A 134 -27.38 54.52 -29.82
C SER A 134 -26.59 53.38 -29.16
N GLU A 135 -26.67 53.23 -27.84
CA GLU A 135 -25.98 52.17 -27.10
C GLU A 135 -26.59 50.77 -27.33
N PHE A 136 -27.87 50.69 -27.70
CA PHE A 136 -28.55 49.40 -27.89
C PHE A 136 -28.21 48.76 -29.24
N ASP A 137 -28.09 49.56 -30.29
CA ASP A 137 -27.72 49.07 -31.64
C ASP A 137 -26.30 48.51 -31.67
N GLN A 138 -25.35 49.19 -30.99
CA GLN A 138 -23.99 48.70 -30.82
C GLN A 138 -23.96 47.34 -30.11
N ALA A 139 -24.80 47.15 -29.08
CA ALA A 139 -24.89 45.88 -28.37
C ALA A 139 -25.43 44.74 -29.26
N LEU A 140 -26.41 45.03 -30.12
CA LEU A 140 -27.00 44.05 -31.03
C LEU A 140 -26.01 43.57 -32.10
N GLU A 141 -25.16 44.48 -32.61
CA GLU A 141 -24.14 44.14 -33.61
C GLU A 141 -23.05 43.23 -33.01
N MET A 142 -22.56 43.55 -31.81
CA MET A 142 -21.59 42.71 -31.10
C MET A 142 -22.12 41.28 -30.83
N VAL A 143 -23.41 41.13 -30.52
CA VAL A 143 -24.02 39.79 -30.31
C VAL A 143 -24.05 38.97 -31.59
N LYS A 144 -24.34 39.60 -32.74
CA LYS A 144 -24.32 38.92 -34.04
C LYS A 144 -22.92 38.45 -34.42
N GLU A 145 -21.90 39.21 -34.10
CA GLU A 145 -20.51 38.83 -34.36
C GLU A 145 -20.09 37.62 -33.52
N HIS A 146 -20.34 37.63 -32.20
CA HIS A 146 -20.06 36.46 -31.35
C HIS A 146 -20.80 35.19 -31.79
N GLY A 147 -22.01 35.32 -32.34
CA GLY A 147 -22.75 34.18 -32.91
C GLY A 147 -21.97 33.46 -34.02
N LYS A 148 -21.30 34.21 -34.90
CA LYS A 148 -20.49 33.64 -35.98
C LYS A 148 -19.27 32.89 -35.46
N GLU A 149 -18.61 33.42 -34.42
CA GLU A 149 -17.45 32.76 -33.81
C GLU A 149 -17.83 31.42 -33.16
N ILE A 150 -19.00 31.36 -32.50
CA ILE A 150 -19.54 30.14 -31.90
C ILE A 150 -19.82 29.08 -32.97
N ASP A 151 -20.44 29.46 -34.08
CA ASP A 151 -20.73 28.54 -35.18
C ASP A 151 -19.45 27.96 -35.80
N GLU A 152 -18.42 28.78 -35.98
CA GLU A 152 -17.15 28.32 -36.52
C GLU A 152 -16.39 27.41 -35.53
N ALA A 153 -16.45 27.72 -34.23
CA ALA A 153 -15.91 26.85 -33.19
C ALA A 153 -16.63 25.48 -33.17
N ASN A 154 -17.96 25.47 -33.27
CA ASN A 154 -18.77 24.25 -33.34
C ASN A 154 -18.42 23.39 -34.55
N LYS A 155 -18.16 24.02 -35.71
CA LYS A 155 -17.72 23.30 -36.91
C LYS A 155 -16.36 22.63 -36.69
N ARG A 156 -15.39 23.33 -36.08
CA ARG A 156 -14.07 22.76 -35.76
C ARG A 156 -14.16 21.60 -34.76
N ILE A 157 -15.03 21.72 -33.76
CA ILE A 157 -15.32 20.63 -32.79
C ILE A 157 -15.88 19.40 -33.51
N ALA A 158 -16.83 19.59 -34.42
CA ALA A 158 -17.43 18.51 -35.20
C ALA A 158 -16.40 17.76 -36.07
N GLU A 159 -15.42 18.46 -36.63
CA GLU A 159 -14.34 17.86 -37.43
C GLU A 159 -13.27 17.15 -36.57
N LEU A 160 -12.96 17.68 -35.38
CA LEU A 160 -11.97 17.08 -34.47
C LEU A 160 -12.46 15.79 -33.82
N THR A 161 -13.77 15.69 -33.54
CA THR A 161 -14.39 14.52 -32.89
C THR A 161 -14.06 13.18 -33.60
N PRO A 162 -14.30 13.01 -34.91
CA PRO A 162 -13.97 11.76 -35.60
C PRO A 162 -12.46 11.52 -35.73
N TYR A 163 -11.64 12.58 -35.84
CA TYR A 163 -10.18 12.44 -35.89
C TYR A 163 -9.63 11.87 -34.59
N ILE A 164 -10.08 12.39 -33.45
CA ILE A 164 -9.70 11.89 -32.12
C ILE A 164 -10.16 10.43 -31.96
N GLN A 165 -11.40 10.11 -32.34
CA GLN A 165 -11.90 8.74 -32.25
C GLN A 165 -11.04 7.77 -33.07
N LYS A 166 -10.71 8.12 -34.32
CA LYS A 166 -9.82 7.33 -35.16
C LYS A 166 -8.45 7.09 -34.51
N LYS A 167 -7.86 8.12 -33.88
CA LYS A 167 -6.57 7.99 -33.20
C LYS A 167 -6.64 7.13 -31.94
N VAL A 168 -7.75 7.17 -31.22
CA VAL A 168 -8.03 6.28 -30.09
C VAL A 168 -8.11 4.82 -30.58
N ASP A 169 -8.86 4.56 -31.65
CA ASP A 169 -9.02 3.20 -32.20
C ASP A 169 -7.71 2.62 -32.76
N GLU A 170 -6.91 3.44 -33.45
CA GLU A 170 -5.55 3.09 -33.90
C GLU A 170 -4.65 2.72 -32.72
N THR A 171 -4.75 3.45 -31.62
CA THR A 171 -3.93 3.23 -30.41
C THR A 171 -4.38 1.97 -29.65
N ASP A 172 -5.69 1.76 -29.50
CA ASP A 172 -6.25 0.56 -28.86
C ASP A 172 -5.87 -0.71 -29.63
N THR A 173 -5.93 -0.67 -30.96
CA THR A 173 -5.50 -1.79 -31.82
C THR A 173 -4.02 -2.14 -31.62
N LYS A 174 -3.14 -1.13 -31.56
CA LYS A 174 -1.71 -1.33 -31.27
C LYS A 174 -1.50 -1.91 -29.87
N PHE A 175 -2.21 -1.41 -28.87
CA PHE A 175 -2.10 -1.87 -27.48
C PHE A 175 -2.50 -3.35 -27.36
N LYS A 176 -3.63 -3.74 -27.96
CA LYS A 176 -4.07 -5.16 -28.04
C LYS A 176 -3.02 -6.06 -28.70
N GLY A 177 -2.39 -5.60 -29.78
CA GLY A 177 -1.31 -6.32 -30.45
C GLY A 177 -0.10 -6.55 -29.54
N VAL A 178 0.35 -5.52 -28.81
CA VAL A 178 1.47 -5.63 -27.86
C VAL A 178 1.15 -6.57 -26.70
N VAL A 179 -0.04 -6.44 -26.11
CA VAL A 179 -0.50 -7.32 -25.02
C VAL A 179 -0.52 -8.79 -25.49
N GLY A 180 -1.03 -9.05 -26.70
CA GLY A 180 -1.01 -10.40 -27.28
C GLY A 180 0.41 -10.96 -27.47
N GLN A 181 1.36 -10.14 -27.94
CA GLN A 181 2.76 -10.56 -28.07
C GLN A 181 3.43 -10.82 -26.71
N ILE A 182 3.16 -10.00 -25.70
CA ILE A 182 3.66 -10.20 -24.34
C ILE A 182 3.10 -11.50 -23.77
N GLN A 183 1.80 -11.74 -23.93
CA GLN A 183 1.17 -12.97 -23.46
C GLN A 183 1.79 -14.21 -24.12
N LEU A 184 1.97 -14.20 -25.44
CA LEU A 184 2.65 -15.29 -26.15
C LEU A 184 4.07 -15.54 -25.66
N ARG A 185 4.84 -14.47 -25.37
CA ARG A 185 6.18 -14.60 -24.80
C ARG A 185 6.15 -15.13 -23.37
N LEU A 186 5.23 -14.66 -22.53
CA LEU A 186 5.05 -15.14 -21.16
C LEU A 186 4.67 -16.62 -21.14
N ASP A 187 3.72 -17.02 -21.97
CA ASP A 187 3.30 -18.43 -22.10
C ASP A 187 4.46 -19.30 -22.60
N GLY A 188 5.24 -18.79 -23.56
CA GLY A 188 6.44 -19.45 -24.07
C GLY A 188 7.52 -19.62 -22.99
N VAL A 189 7.82 -18.56 -22.23
CA VAL A 189 8.78 -18.59 -21.11
C VAL A 189 8.28 -19.50 -20.00
N SER A 190 6.99 -19.46 -19.66
CA SER A 190 6.40 -20.37 -18.66
C SER A 190 6.59 -21.82 -19.08
N LYS A 191 6.28 -22.17 -20.34
CA LYS A 191 6.51 -23.51 -20.88
C LYS A 191 7.98 -23.89 -20.88
N GLN A 192 8.88 -22.95 -21.20
CA GLN A 192 10.32 -23.20 -21.12
C GLN A 192 10.77 -23.47 -19.67
N ILE A 193 10.30 -22.69 -18.70
CA ILE A 193 10.57 -22.91 -17.27
C ILE A 193 10.03 -24.26 -16.81
N ASP A 194 8.80 -24.61 -17.19
CA ASP A 194 8.18 -25.89 -16.88
C ASP A 194 8.96 -27.06 -17.51
N ALA A 195 9.53 -26.86 -18.69
CA ALA A 195 10.36 -27.85 -19.39
C ALA A 195 11.80 -27.93 -18.89
N MET A 196 12.33 -26.87 -18.26
CA MET A 196 13.72 -26.79 -17.80
C MET A 196 14.03 -27.70 -16.61
N ASP A 197 13.01 -28.22 -15.91
CA ASP A 197 13.09 -29.31 -14.92
C ASP A 197 14.26 -29.22 -13.92
N ILE A 198 14.52 -28.02 -13.38
CA ILE A 198 15.76 -27.76 -12.61
C ILE A 198 15.67 -28.31 -11.18
N VAL A 199 14.52 -28.19 -10.49
CA VAL A 199 14.19 -28.87 -9.22
C VAL A 199 12.66 -28.80 -9.00
N LYS A 200 11.92 -29.92 -9.00
CA LYS A 200 10.50 -29.96 -8.61
C LYS A 200 10.33 -30.01 -7.09
N LYS A 201 9.30 -29.34 -6.56
CA LYS A 201 8.93 -29.37 -5.13
C LYS A 201 8.34 -30.70 -4.66
N SER A 202 8.06 -31.62 -5.58
CA SER A 202 7.53 -32.95 -5.30
C SER A 202 7.99 -33.94 -6.37
N GLY A 203 8.72 -34.97 -5.96
CA GLY A 203 8.82 -36.22 -6.72
C GLY A 203 9.96 -36.36 -7.74
N ASP A 204 10.96 -35.48 -7.77
CA ASP A 204 12.14 -35.77 -8.59
C ASP A 204 12.99 -36.88 -7.94
N THR A 205 13.33 -37.88 -8.74
CA THR A 205 14.30 -38.91 -8.38
C THR A 205 15.64 -38.49 -8.98
N MET A 206 16.63 -38.21 -8.15
CA MET A 206 17.99 -38.01 -8.63
C MET A 206 18.52 -39.31 -9.24
N LEU A 207 18.67 -39.34 -10.56
CA LEU A 207 19.35 -40.44 -11.25
C LEU A 207 20.87 -40.21 -11.14
N GLY A 208 21.52 -40.89 -10.20
CA GLY A 208 22.96 -40.80 -9.98
C GLY A 208 23.34 -40.43 -8.54
N ALA A 209 24.64 -40.33 -8.28
CA ALA A 209 25.14 -39.96 -6.97
C ALA A 209 25.03 -38.44 -6.74
N LEU A 210 24.51 -38.04 -5.58
CA LEU A 210 24.66 -36.67 -5.09
C LEU A 210 26.09 -36.48 -4.59
N THR A 211 26.88 -35.67 -5.30
CA THR A 211 28.24 -35.29 -4.87
C THR A 211 28.24 -33.82 -4.45
N ILE A 212 28.71 -33.54 -3.23
CA ILE A 212 28.89 -32.18 -2.72
C ILE A 212 30.39 -31.95 -2.55
N ASP A 213 30.99 -31.13 -3.43
CA ASP A 213 32.40 -30.73 -3.37
C ASP A 213 32.49 -29.29 -2.83
N ASP A 214 32.63 -29.17 -1.50
CA ASP A 214 32.85 -27.89 -0.84
C ASP A 214 34.35 -27.61 -0.72
N LYS A 215 34.81 -26.49 -1.31
CA LYS A 215 36.20 -26.01 -1.18
C LYS A 215 36.41 -25.16 0.08
N GLY A 216 35.35 -24.86 0.82
CA GLY A 216 35.39 -24.11 2.06
C GLY A 216 35.84 -24.96 3.26
N THR A 217 35.81 -24.33 4.43
CA THR A 217 36.10 -24.95 5.74
C THR A 217 34.82 -25.38 6.48
N GLY A 218 33.67 -25.26 5.82
CA GLY A 218 32.34 -25.50 6.39
C GLY A 218 31.94 -26.97 6.36
N ALA A 219 30.71 -27.22 6.83
CA ALA A 219 30.08 -28.53 6.67
C ALA A 219 29.43 -28.60 5.28
N PRO A 220 29.87 -29.49 4.37
CA PRO A 220 29.26 -29.61 3.03
C PRO A 220 27.78 -30.02 3.08
N PHE A 221 27.36 -30.74 4.13
CA PHE A 221 25.95 -31.10 4.30
C PHE A 221 25.46 -30.80 5.72
N VAL A 222 24.34 -30.07 5.80
CA VAL A 222 23.67 -29.66 7.03
C VAL A 222 22.17 -29.86 6.89
N LEU A 223 21.58 -30.54 7.88
CA LEU A 223 20.14 -30.66 8.07
C LEU A 223 19.77 -29.89 9.35
N SER A 224 18.85 -28.93 9.28
CA SER A 224 18.46 -28.14 10.45
C SER A 224 16.98 -27.80 10.47
N ASN A 225 16.46 -27.62 11.67
CA ASN A 225 15.14 -27.06 11.95
C ASN A 225 15.21 -26.18 13.20
N THR A 226 14.06 -25.72 13.70
CA THR A 226 13.96 -24.89 14.90
C THR A 226 14.46 -25.58 16.17
N LEU A 227 14.53 -26.92 16.20
CA LEU A 227 14.88 -27.73 17.38
C LEU A 227 16.34 -28.19 17.39
N GLY A 228 17.07 -28.06 16.28
CA GLY A 228 18.45 -28.50 16.19
C GLY A 228 19.00 -28.66 14.78
N ARG A 229 20.21 -29.21 14.72
CA ARG A 229 20.97 -29.41 13.50
C ARG A 229 21.76 -30.72 13.52
N MET A 230 21.91 -31.32 12.35
CA MET A 230 22.84 -32.42 12.06
C MET A 230 23.77 -31.98 10.92
N ARG A 231 25.06 -32.28 11.03
CA ARG A 231 26.05 -31.86 10.04
C ARG A 231 27.16 -32.88 9.84
N PHE A 232 27.69 -32.92 8.62
CA PHE A 232 28.84 -33.72 8.22
C PHE A 232 30.01 -32.77 8.02
N LEU A 233 31.09 -32.94 8.80
CA LEU A 233 32.27 -32.08 8.73
C LEU A 233 33.50 -32.90 8.39
N PRO A 234 33.97 -32.87 7.14
CA PRO A 234 35.30 -33.32 6.83
C PRO A 234 36.31 -32.32 7.38
N GLN A 235 37.22 -32.77 8.24
CA GLN A 235 38.37 -31.99 8.68
C GLN A 235 39.65 -32.72 8.27
N LYS A 236 40.77 -32.00 8.33
CA LYS A 236 42.08 -32.49 7.89
C LYS A 236 42.45 -33.86 8.49
N GLU A 237 42.21 -34.04 9.79
CA GLU A 237 42.63 -35.23 10.55
C GLU A 237 41.47 -36.17 10.91
N SER A 238 40.21 -35.75 10.74
CA SER A 238 39.04 -36.51 11.16
C SER A 238 37.77 -36.05 10.47
N ASN A 239 36.87 -36.99 10.17
CA ASN A 239 35.52 -36.68 9.68
C ASN A 239 34.54 -36.81 10.83
N PHE A 240 33.70 -35.80 11.05
CA PHE A 240 32.75 -35.75 12.14
C PHE A 240 31.32 -35.84 11.63
N TRP A 241 30.51 -36.65 12.31
CA TRP A 241 29.05 -36.59 12.25
C TRP A 241 28.56 -36.02 13.57
N GLN A 242 27.88 -34.89 13.53
CA GLN A 242 27.50 -34.17 14.74
C GLN A 242 26.02 -33.84 14.75
N SER A 243 25.38 -34.11 15.89
CA SER A 243 24.05 -33.65 16.26
C SER A 243 24.16 -32.58 17.35
N GLY A 244 23.38 -31.51 17.23
CA GLY A 244 23.42 -30.42 18.19
C GLY A 244 22.19 -29.53 18.15
N THR A 245 22.13 -28.60 19.09
CA THR A 245 21.20 -27.46 19.08
C THR A 245 21.79 -26.32 18.23
N LEU A 246 20.97 -25.31 17.92
CA LEU A 246 21.39 -24.18 17.09
C LEU A 246 22.47 -23.32 17.77
N ASP A 247 22.49 -23.28 19.11
CA ASP A 247 23.53 -22.61 19.93
C ASP A 247 24.83 -23.43 20.02
N GLY A 248 24.94 -24.54 19.29
CA GLY A 248 26.16 -25.33 19.20
C GLY A 248 26.40 -26.30 20.34
N LYS A 249 25.45 -26.46 21.28
CA LYS A 249 25.54 -27.52 22.28
C LYS A 249 25.28 -28.88 21.67
N ALA A 250 25.97 -29.89 22.20
CA ALA A 250 25.77 -31.27 21.79
C ALA A 250 24.33 -31.72 22.08
N LYS A 251 23.78 -32.51 21.18
CA LYS A 251 22.49 -33.18 21.33
C LYS A 251 22.69 -34.67 21.03
N ASN A 252 21.76 -35.52 21.44
CA ASN A 252 21.81 -36.94 21.17
C ASN A 252 21.86 -37.22 19.66
N LEU A 253 22.77 -38.11 19.26
CA LEU A 253 22.70 -38.78 17.98
C LEU A 253 21.87 -40.05 18.19
N PHE A 254 20.62 -40.03 17.72
CA PHE A 254 19.72 -41.16 17.87
C PHE A 254 19.72 -41.99 16.58
N ILE A 255 20.16 -43.25 16.69
CA ILE A 255 20.20 -44.20 15.57
C ILE A 255 19.15 -45.25 15.86
N THR A 256 18.07 -45.26 15.08
CA THR A 256 16.89 -46.10 15.29
C THR A 256 16.33 -46.60 13.96
N GLY A 257 15.49 -47.64 14.01
CA GLY A 257 14.75 -48.13 12.86
C GLY A 257 13.63 -47.15 12.47
N HIS A 258 13.00 -47.42 11.34
CA HIS A 258 11.88 -46.60 10.88
C HIS A 258 10.73 -46.61 11.92
N ASN A 259 10.11 -45.45 12.18
CA ASN A 259 9.09 -45.27 13.21
C ASN A 259 9.54 -45.68 14.62
N ASP A 260 10.79 -45.38 14.95
CA ASP A 260 11.39 -45.67 16.26
C ASP A 260 11.44 -47.16 16.63
N THR A 261 11.37 -48.05 15.64
CA THR A 261 11.50 -49.49 15.87
C THR A 261 12.95 -49.88 16.19
N ALA A 262 13.13 -50.99 16.91
CA ALA A 262 14.46 -51.55 17.14
C ALA A 262 15.14 -51.93 15.81
N MET A 263 16.40 -51.54 15.64
CA MET A 263 17.24 -52.04 14.55
C MET A 263 17.73 -53.45 14.87
N GLU A 264 17.80 -54.33 13.87
CA GLU A 264 18.35 -55.68 14.06
C GLU A 264 19.86 -55.66 14.37
N GLN A 265 20.62 -54.78 13.71
CA GLN A 265 22.06 -54.65 13.91
C GLN A 265 22.58 -53.28 13.48
N VAL A 266 23.63 -52.81 14.16
CA VAL A 266 24.52 -51.75 13.69
C VAL A 266 25.90 -52.37 13.49
N LYS A 267 26.38 -52.43 12.25
CA LYS A 267 27.70 -53.01 11.91
C LYS A 267 28.75 -51.92 11.76
N LEU A 268 29.82 -52.00 12.54
CA LEU A 268 30.98 -51.12 12.44
C LEU A 268 32.19 -51.92 11.96
N LYS A 269 32.74 -51.55 10.79
CA LYS A 269 33.95 -52.17 10.24
C LYS A 269 35.15 -51.29 10.56
N THR A 270 35.69 -51.46 11.76
CA THR A 270 36.85 -50.72 12.28
C THR A 270 37.87 -51.68 12.90
N LYS A 271 39.14 -51.26 12.98
CA LYS A 271 40.18 -51.97 13.75
C LYS A 271 40.00 -51.78 15.26
N GLU A 272 39.53 -50.60 15.65
CA GLU A 272 39.34 -50.22 17.05
C GLU A 272 38.06 -49.38 17.19
N LEU A 273 37.30 -49.63 18.25
CA LEU A 273 36.15 -48.83 18.66
C LEU A 273 36.48 -48.16 20.00
N LEU A 274 36.74 -46.86 19.98
CA LEU A 274 36.97 -46.06 21.17
C LEU A 274 35.64 -45.46 21.66
N VAL A 275 35.32 -45.65 22.94
CA VAL A 275 34.16 -45.06 23.61
C VAL A 275 34.64 -44.30 24.84
N GLU A 276 34.58 -42.98 24.80
CA GLU A 276 34.99 -42.09 25.91
C GLU A 276 33.93 -41.99 27.03
N GLY A 277 33.02 -42.96 27.10
CA GLY A 277 31.88 -43.00 28.00
C GLY A 277 31.47 -44.42 28.37
N THR A 278 30.20 -44.62 28.75
CA THR A 278 29.67 -45.95 29.12
C THR A 278 28.84 -46.55 27.99
N VAL A 279 29.04 -47.85 27.74
CA VAL A 279 28.11 -48.66 26.93
C VAL A 279 27.15 -49.36 27.89
N LYS A 280 25.85 -49.09 27.74
CA LYS A 280 24.79 -49.67 28.58
C LYS A 280 23.79 -50.43 27.73
N GLN A 281 23.48 -51.67 28.11
CA GLN A 281 22.36 -52.43 27.53
C GLN A 281 21.08 -52.15 28.32
N GLY A 282 19.92 -52.27 27.66
CA GLY A 282 18.61 -51.95 28.28
C GLY A 282 18.30 -52.75 29.55
N ALA A 283 18.83 -53.97 29.66
CA ALA A 283 18.66 -54.85 30.82
C ALA A 283 19.70 -54.64 31.94
N ASP A 284 20.68 -53.75 31.75
CA ASP A 284 21.73 -53.52 32.75
C ASP A 284 21.17 -52.77 33.97
N ILE A 285 21.49 -53.29 35.15
CA ILE A 285 21.18 -52.65 36.43
C ILE A 285 22.44 -52.48 37.26
N ASN A 286 22.48 -51.41 38.05
CA ASN A 286 23.47 -51.24 39.09
C ASN A 286 23.21 -52.22 40.25
N TRP A 287 24.15 -52.27 41.19
CA TRP A 287 24.01 -53.05 42.42
C TRP A 287 22.67 -52.79 43.11
N THR A 288 21.87 -53.83 43.21
CA THR A 288 20.54 -53.84 43.81
C THR A 288 20.50 -54.87 44.92
N THR A 289 19.90 -54.53 46.07
CA THR A 289 19.77 -55.45 47.19
C THR A 289 18.96 -56.68 46.80
N LEU A 290 19.44 -57.87 47.17
CA LEU A 290 18.73 -59.13 47.03
C LEU A 290 18.08 -59.46 48.38
N SER A 291 16.74 -59.53 48.39
CA SER A 291 15.99 -59.85 49.60
C SER A 291 16.31 -61.26 50.09
N THR A 292 16.49 -61.40 51.40
CA THR A 292 16.79 -62.65 52.08
C THR A 292 15.62 -63.11 52.95
N THR A 293 15.50 -64.41 53.20
CA THR A 293 14.48 -65.01 54.07
C THR A 293 15.10 -66.16 54.87
N GLY A 294 14.79 -66.24 56.16
CA GLY A 294 15.27 -67.32 57.02
C GLY A 294 16.76 -67.25 57.40
N VAL A 295 17.44 -66.14 57.07
CA VAL A 295 18.84 -65.85 57.42
C VAL A 295 18.97 -64.42 57.94
N GLU A 296 20.08 -64.11 58.59
CA GLU A 296 20.40 -62.78 59.10
C GLU A 296 21.27 -61.99 58.12
N ASN A 297 21.02 -60.68 58.03
CA ASN A 297 21.85 -59.76 57.26
C ASN A 297 23.15 -59.46 58.01
N VAL A 298 24.25 -59.40 57.26
CA VAL A 298 25.55 -59.03 57.80
C VAL A 298 25.81 -57.54 57.53
N PRO A 299 26.08 -56.72 58.57
CA PRO A 299 26.39 -55.29 58.40
C PRO A 299 27.50 -55.05 57.37
N ASP A 300 27.32 -54.02 56.55
CA ASP A 300 28.21 -53.60 55.45
C ASP A 300 28.46 -54.64 54.35
N ARG A 301 27.80 -55.80 54.42
CA ARG A 301 27.93 -56.92 53.48
C ARG A 301 26.56 -57.41 53.00
N THR A 302 25.62 -56.49 52.81
CA THR A 302 24.27 -56.81 52.30
C THR A 302 24.35 -57.60 51.00
N LEU A 303 23.55 -58.68 50.92
CA LEU A 303 23.42 -59.47 49.70
C LEU A 303 22.82 -58.62 48.59
N LYS A 304 23.50 -58.58 47.45
CA LYS A 304 23.16 -57.72 46.32
C LYS A 304 23.56 -58.37 45.00
N TYR A 305 22.94 -57.92 43.92
CA TYR A 305 23.17 -58.42 42.58
C TYR A 305 23.23 -57.26 41.57
N LYS A 306 23.88 -57.47 40.43
CA LYS A 306 23.87 -56.55 39.29
C LYS A 306 23.91 -57.33 37.98
N ARG A 307 23.59 -56.65 36.88
CA ARG A 307 23.74 -57.18 35.52
C ARG A 307 24.51 -56.20 34.63
N SER A 308 25.46 -56.74 33.87
CA SER A 308 26.24 -56.01 32.87
C SER A 308 26.33 -56.87 31.61
N GLY A 309 25.55 -56.53 30.59
CA GLY A 309 25.31 -57.37 29.43
C GLY A 309 24.65 -58.70 29.81
N ALA A 310 25.28 -59.81 29.45
CA ALA A 310 24.83 -61.16 29.82
C ALA A 310 25.44 -61.65 31.14
N HIS A 311 26.33 -60.88 31.79
CA HIS A 311 26.91 -61.26 33.07
C HIS A 311 26.06 -60.78 34.24
N VAL A 312 25.75 -61.70 35.15
CA VAL A 312 25.17 -61.41 36.45
C VAL A 312 26.23 -61.64 37.53
N SER A 313 26.35 -60.66 38.43
CA SER A 313 27.18 -60.77 39.63
C SER A 313 26.28 -60.74 40.85
N VAL A 314 26.47 -61.68 41.78
CA VAL A 314 25.88 -61.67 43.12
C VAL A 314 27.00 -61.58 44.13
N MET A 315 26.88 -60.70 45.12
CA MET A 315 27.85 -60.62 46.21
C MET A 315 27.19 -60.24 47.53
N GLY A 316 27.81 -60.64 48.64
CA GLY A 316 27.41 -60.22 49.99
C GLY A 316 27.72 -61.29 51.01
N SER A 317 27.06 -61.22 52.17
CA SER A 317 27.20 -62.21 53.22
C SER A 317 25.88 -62.44 53.93
N ILE A 318 25.67 -63.68 54.34
CA ILE A 318 24.52 -64.10 55.13
C ILE A 318 25.01 -64.78 56.40
N ARG A 319 24.22 -64.68 57.47
CA ARG A 319 24.50 -65.36 58.74
C ARG A 319 23.37 -66.34 59.09
N ASN A 320 23.76 -67.44 59.72
CA ASN A 320 22.88 -68.53 60.11
C ASN A 320 22.09 -69.19 58.95
N PRO A 321 22.71 -69.48 57.79
CA PRO A 321 22.04 -70.27 56.76
C PRO A 321 21.73 -71.69 57.27
N LYS A 322 20.61 -72.25 56.79
CA LYS A 322 20.27 -73.66 56.99
C LYS A 322 20.70 -74.47 55.77
N ASP A 323 21.18 -75.68 56.02
CA ASP A 323 21.68 -76.58 54.99
C ASP A 323 20.58 -76.91 53.96
N VAL A 324 20.86 -76.61 52.69
CA VAL A 324 19.96 -76.85 51.54
C VAL A 324 18.57 -76.19 51.71
N VAL A 325 18.51 -75.01 52.32
CA VAL A 325 17.29 -74.19 52.40
C VAL A 325 17.46 -72.91 51.61
N ASN A 326 16.47 -72.61 50.75
CA ASN A 326 16.45 -71.37 49.98
C ASN A 326 16.40 -70.15 50.91
N PHE A 327 17.36 -69.25 50.77
CA PHE A 327 17.42 -67.99 51.52
C PHE A 327 17.21 -66.75 50.65
N ALA A 328 17.25 -66.84 49.33
CA ALA A 328 17.02 -65.72 48.42
C ALA A 328 16.69 -66.21 47.00
N THR A 329 15.91 -65.46 46.23
CA THR A 329 15.58 -65.83 44.84
C THR A 329 15.88 -64.66 43.89
N LEU A 330 16.66 -64.91 42.84
CA LEU A 330 16.95 -63.95 41.79
C LEU A 330 15.71 -63.69 40.92
N PRO A 331 15.44 -62.41 40.56
CA PRO A 331 14.33 -62.08 39.66
C PRO A 331 14.48 -62.71 38.27
N ASN A 332 13.38 -62.76 37.53
CA ASN A 332 13.40 -63.20 36.13
C ASN A 332 14.35 -62.31 35.31
N GLY A 333 15.12 -62.92 34.40
CA GLY A 333 16.19 -62.24 33.66
C GLY A 333 17.54 -62.13 34.40
N PHE A 334 17.65 -62.64 35.62
CA PHE A 334 18.91 -62.72 36.39
C PHE A 334 19.30 -64.15 36.76
N ARG A 335 18.55 -65.14 36.29
CA ARG A 335 18.67 -66.54 36.68
C ARG A 335 19.64 -67.27 35.74
N PRO A 336 20.49 -68.17 36.26
CA PRO A 336 21.38 -68.94 35.41
C PRO A 336 20.59 -69.90 34.52
N VAL A 337 21.12 -70.21 33.33
CA VAL A 337 20.50 -71.14 32.37
C VAL A 337 20.48 -72.60 32.87
N GLN A 338 21.24 -72.91 33.92
CA GLN A 338 21.32 -74.21 34.57
C GLN A 338 21.66 -74.02 36.06
N ASN A 339 21.57 -75.09 36.85
CA ASN A 339 22.05 -75.06 38.23
C ASN A 339 23.58 -74.84 38.24
N ILE A 340 24.03 -73.90 39.07
CA ILE A 340 25.44 -73.55 39.24
C ILE A 340 25.80 -73.55 40.72
N ALA A 341 27.04 -73.91 41.00
CA ALA A 341 27.56 -74.02 42.35
C ALA A 341 28.93 -73.35 42.43
N PHE A 342 29.17 -72.68 43.55
CA PHE A 342 30.42 -71.98 43.84
C PHE A 342 30.98 -72.47 45.18
N PRO A 343 32.25 -72.88 45.25
CA PRO A 343 32.87 -73.19 46.53
C PRO A 343 32.97 -71.92 47.38
N ALA A 344 32.65 -72.04 48.66
CA ALA A 344 32.68 -70.95 49.63
C ALA A 344 33.21 -71.43 50.98
N LEU A 345 33.52 -70.48 51.85
CA LEU A 345 33.90 -70.75 53.23
C LEU A 345 32.79 -70.27 54.17
N ALA A 346 32.38 -71.17 55.07
CA ALA A 346 31.48 -70.86 56.16
C ALA A 346 32.30 -70.62 57.44
N TYR A 347 32.18 -69.41 57.99
CA TYR A 347 32.94 -68.94 59.14
C TYR A 347 32.10 -69.04 60.41
N GLY A 348 32.54 -69.90 61.33
CA GLY A 348 32.09 -69.97 62.73
C GLY A 348 33.30 -69.94 63.66
N ASN A 349 33.37 -70.83 64.64
CA ASN A 349 34.57 -70.99 65.48
C ASN A 349 35.78 -71.53 64.69
N THR A 350 35.54 -72.38 63.70
CA THR A 350 36.54 -72.87 62.75
C THR A 350 35.98 -72.76 61.33
N PRO A 351 36.72 -72.22 60.35
CA PRO A 351 36.27 -72.17 58.96
C PRO A 351 36.04 -73.58 58.39
N SER A 352 34.98 -73.73 57.60
CA SER A 352 34.65 -74.97 56.90
C SER A 352 34.31 -74.70 55.44
N VAL A 353 34.53 -75.70 54.58
CA VAL A 353 34.16 -75.62 53.16
C VAL A 353 32.66 -75.84 53.04
N CYS A 354 32.01 -74.97 52.28
CA CYS A 354 30.60 -75.08 51.91
C CYS A 354 30.46 -74.76 50.41
N GLU A 355 29.26 -74.98 49.88
CA GLU A 355 28.94 -74.70 48.49
C GLU A 355 27.73 -73.78 48.42
N VAL A 356 27.84 -72.67 47.70
CA VAL A 356 26.72 -71.78 47.39
C VAL A 356 26.15 -72.19 46.04
N THR A 357 24.90 -72.66 46.04
CA THR A 357 24.21 -73.04 44.81
C THR A 357 23.20 -71.98 44.41
N ILE A 358 23.15 -71.68 43.12
CA ILE A 358 22.08 -70.92 42.47
C ILE A 358 21.42 -71.86 41.45
N ASP A 359 20.18 -72.25 41.69
CA ASP A 359 19.46 -73.12 40.76
C ASP A 359 18.95 -72.34 39.53
N SER A 360 18.50 -73.07 38.51
CA SER A 360 17.88 -72.48 37.29
C SER A 360 16.58 -71.71 37.56
N GLY A 361 15.92 -71.98 38.69
CA GLY A 361 14.78 -71.19 39.20
C GLY A 361 15.21 -69.86 39.83
N GLY A 362 16.52 -69.64 40.00
CA GLY A 362 17.10 -68.49 40.65
C GLY A 362 17.18 -68.59 42.17
N ASN A 363 16.89 -69.74 42.78
CA ASN A 363 16.95 -69.90 44.23
C ASN A 363 18.39 -70.07 44.71
N LEU A 364 18.71 -69.45 45.84
CA LEU A 364 20.02 -69.47 46.46
C LEU A 364 19.96 -70.27 47.76
N PHE A 365 20.81 -71.28 47.88
CA PHE A 365 20.96 -72.07 49.10
C PHE A 365 22.43 -72.45 49.31
N VAL A 366 22.79 -72.80 50.55
CA VAL A 366 24.15 -73.24 50.88
C VAL A 366 24.10 -74.70 51.33
N ASN A 367 25.07 -75.49 50.87
CA ASN A 367 25.29 -76.88 51.27
C ASN A 367 26.59 -76.99 52.10
N GLY A 368 26.59 -77.81 53.13
CA GLY A 368 27.74 -78.05 54.00
C GLY A 368 27.91 -77.00 55.10
N VAL A 369 26.81 -76.43 55.60
CA VAL A 369 26.82 -75.39 56.65
C VAL A 369 26.27 -75.87 58.00
N GLN A 370 26.76 -75.25 59.07
CA GLN A 370 26.33 -75.46 60.45
C GLN A 370 25.68 -74.20 61.02
N SER A 371 24.79 -74.38 62.00
CA SER A 371 24.15 -73.26 62.71
C SER A 371 25.19 -72.33 63.35
N GLY A 372 24.99 -71.02 63.26
CA GLY A 372 25.93 -70.02 63.80
C GLY A 372 26.91 -69.44 62.76
N GLN A 373 27.05 -70.07 61.59
CA GLN A 373 28.08 -69.68 60.60
C GLN A 373 27.68 -68.48 59.74
N THR A 374 28.68 -67.75 59.26
CA THR A 374 28.56 -66.68 58.25
C THR A 374 29.17 -67.15 56.94
N VAL A 375 28.45 -67.00 55.84
CA VAL A 375 28.92 -67.39 54.49
C VAL A 375 29.12 -66.14 53.65
N HIS A 376 30.30 -66.00 53.07
CA HIS A 376 30.60 -64.95 52.09
C HIS A 376 30.31 -65.45 50.69
N ILE A 377 29.51 -64.69 49.95
CA ILE A 377 29.01 -65.07 48.63
C ILE A 377 29.62 -64.12 47.61
N VAL A 378 30.25 -64.67 46.58
CA VAL A 378 30.58 -63.99 45.34
C VAL A 378 30.35 -64.97 44.20
N ALA A 379 29.37 -64.69 43.36
CA ALA A 379 29.01 -65.50 42.20
C ALA A 379 29.00 -64.63 40.95
N ASN A 380 29.62 -65.12 39.88
CA ASN A 380 29.58 -64.48 38.57
C ASN A 380 29.21 -65.54 37.54
N PHE A 381 28.14 -65.30 36.78
CA PHE A 381 27.63 -66.26 35.80
C PHE A 381 26.92 -65.55 34.64
N MET A 382 26.62 -66.34 33.61
CA MET A 382 25.92 -65.88 32.41
C MET A 382 24.43 -66.21 32.50
N VAL A 383 23.60 -65.32 31.95
CA VAL A 383 22.14 -65.48 31.83
C VAL A 383 21.67 -65.48 30.40
#